data_AF-A0A7K7Y920-F1
#
_entry.id   AF-A0A7K7Y920-F1
#
_cell.length_a   1.000
_cell.length_b   1.000
_cell.length_c   1.000
_cell.angle_alpha   90.00
_cell.angle_beta   90.00
_cell.angle_gamma   90.00
#
_symmetry.space_group_name_H-M   'P 1'
#
loop_
_entity.id
_entity.type
_entity.pdbx_description
1 polymer ?
#
loop_
_entity_poly.entity_id
_entity_poly.type
_entity_poly.pdbx_seq_one_letter_code
_entity_poly.pdbx_strand_id
1 'polypeptide(L)'
;MCKWILTNGASAFSHLPCCCLLLLFLVSSVPVTCHDLGQDMLSPEATNSSSSSSSSFPSSFSSPSSAGRHVRSYNHLQGDVRKRKLYSYNKYFLKIEKNGKVSGTKKENCPFSILEITSVEIGVVAVKSIKSNYYLAMNKKGKVYGS
;
A
#
# COMPACT_ATOMS: atom_id res chain seq x y z
N MET A 1 -3.14 -25.68 50.90
CA MET A 1 -2.32 -26.80 50.39
C MET A 1 -2.18 -26.67 48.89
N CYS A 2 -0.98 -26.38 48.41
CA CYS A 2 -0.40 -26.75 47.11
C CYS A 2 0.97 -26.06 47.05
N LYS A 3 2.02 -26.87 47.21
CA LYS A 3 3.41 -26.50 47.43
C LYS A 3 4.12 -26.51 46.07
N TRP A 4 4.63 -25.37 45.62
CA TRP A 4 5.41 -25.27 44.40
C TRP A 4 6.88 -25.50 44.73
N ILE A 5 7.47 -26.55 44.17
CA ILE A 5 8.90 -26.84 44.26
C ILE A 5 9.56 -26.21 43.04
N LEU A 6 10.43 -25.23 43.27
CA LEU A 6 11.30 -24.62 42.27
C LEU A 6 12.56 -25.50 42.15
N THR A 7 12.77 -26.13 41.01
CA THR A 7 14.06 -26.75 40.67
C THR A 7 14.81 -25.82 39.72
N ASN A 8 15.87 -25.20 40.22
CA ASN A 8 16.90 -24.55 39.41
C ASN A 8 17.71 -25.65 38.69
N GLY A 9 17.90 -25.50 37.38
CA GLY A 9 18.84 -26.29 36.59
C GLY A 9 19.71 -25.34 35.76
N ALA A 10 20.96 -25.15 36.19
CA ALA A 10 21.98 -24.42 35.46
C ALA A 10 22.88 -25.40 34.69
N SER A 11 23.22 -25.05 33.44
CA SER A 11 24.41 -25.39 32.64
C SER A 11 24.01 -25.36 31.16
N ALA A 12 24.85 -25.13 30.17
CA ALA A 12 26.11 -24.44 29.96
C ALA A 12 26.32 -24.51 28.42
N PHE A 13 27.12 -23.61 27.84
CA PHE A 13 27.70 -23.69 26.49
C PHE A 13 26.78 -23.69 25.24
N SER A 14 26.87 -22.60 24.47
CA SER A 14 27.19 -22.66 23.02
C SER A 14 27.37 -21.25 22.44
N HIS A 15 28.43 -20.55 22.86
CA HIS A 15 28.80 -19.23 22.33
C HIS A 15 29.57 -19.31 20.99
N LEU A 16 29.32 -20.35 20.18
CA LEU A 16 30.11 -20.66 18.99
C LEU A 16 29.57 -20.17 17.62
N PRO A 17 28.31 -19.70 17.43
CA PRO A 17 27.90 -19.12 16.15
C PRO A 17 28.00 -17.58 16.13
N CYS A 18 28.26 -16.93 17.27
CA CYS A 18 28.20 -15.47 17.41
C CYS A 18 29.41 -14.75 16.80
N CYS A 19 30.60 -15.36 16.79
CA CYS A 19 31.80 -14.75 16.23
C CYS A 19 31.83 -14.75 14.69
N CYS A 20 31.17 -15.71 14.03
CA CYS A 20 31.16 -15.79 12.56
C CYS A 20 30.27 -14.72 11.90
N LEU A 21 29.25 -14.21 12.61
CA LEU A 21 28.35 -13.18 12.07
C LEU A 21 28.94 -11.77 12.13
N LEU A 22 29.85 -11.49 13.07
CA LEU A 22 30.50 -10.18 13.19
C LEU A 22 31.53 -9.92 12.08
N LEU A 23 32.18 -10.96 11.54
CA LEU A 23 33.14 -10.82 10.44
C LEU A 23 32.48 -10.54 9.08
N LEU A 24 31.22 -10.93 8.88
CA LEU A 24 30.48 -10.61 7.65
C LEU A 24 29.95 -9.17 7.60
N PHE A 25 29.85 -8.49 8.75
CA PHE A 25 29.44 -7.08 8.81
C PHE A 25 30.57 -6.09 8.49
N LEU A 26 31.84 -6.52 8.55
CA LEU A 26 33.00 -5.64 8.37
C LEU A 26 33.45 -5.46 6.91
N VAL A 27 32.90 -6.21 5.95
CA VAL A 27 33.38 -6.21 4.55
C VAL A 27 32.46 -5.43 3.58
N SER A 28 31.26 -4.98 4.00
CA SER A 28 30.32 -4.31 3.08
C SER A 28 30.33 -2.78 3.10
N SER A 29 31.25 -2.15 3.83
CA SER A 29 31.40 -0.69 3.80
C SER A 29 32.28 -0.27 2.61
N VAL A 30 31.67 -0.17 1.42
CA VAL A 30 32.24 0.60 0.31
C VAL A 30 31.34 1.81 0.07
N PRO A 31 31.80 3.05 0.29
CA PRO A 31 31.06 4.23 -0.11
C PRO A 31 31.21 4.40 -1.63
N VAL A 32 30.10 4.38 -2.36
CA VAL A 32 30.06 4.86 -3.75
C VAL A 32 29.84 6.36 -3.70
N THR A 33 30.84 7.05 -4.24
CA THR A 33 30.98 8.49 -4.36
C THR A 33 29.84 9.12 -5.15
N CYS A 34 29.33 10.24 -4.64
CA CYS A 34 28.39 11.11 -5.33
C CYS A 34 29.14 11.88 -6.42
N HIS A 35 28.69 11.81 -7.67
CA HIS A 35 29.02 12.82 -8.67
C HIS A 35 27.71 13.37 -9.25
N ASP A 36 27.45 14.63 -8.88
CA ASP A 36 26.57 15.56 -9.57
C ASP A 36 27.45 16.39 -10.51
N LEU A 37 27.03 16.54 -11.77
CA LEU A 37 27.28 17.66 -12.68
C LEU A 37 26.84 17.26 -14.10
N GLY A 38 26.09 18.15 -14.75
CA GLY A 38 26.05 18.22 -16.21
C GLY A 38 24.65 18.26 -16.79
N GLN A 39 24.07 19.47 -16.81
CA GLN A 39 23.14 19.87 -17.86
C GLN A 39 23.69 19.47 -19.23
N ASP A 40 22.85 18.91 -20.08
CA ASP A 40 22.83 19.35 -21.47
C ASP A 40 21.45 19.12 -22.08
N MET A 41 20.99 20.18 -22.75
CA MET A 41 19.82 20.20 -23.61
C MET A 41 19.89 19.07 -24.63
N LEU A 42 18.73 18.51 -24.99
CA LEU A 42 18.38 18.21 -26.38
C LEU A 42 16.89 17.91 -26.47
N SER A 43 16.21 18.77 -27.24
CA SER A 43 14.82 18.65 -27.68
C SER A 43 14.66 17.47 -28.64
N PRO A 44 13.51 16.78 -28.66
CA PRO A 44 13.05 16.11 -29.86
C PRO A 44 11.83 16.85 -30.42
N GLU A 45 12.07 17.50 -31.57
CA GLU A 45 11.06 17.87 -32.54
C GLU A 45 10.40 16.59 -33.07
N ALA A 46 9.07 16.50 -32.96
CA ALA A 46 8.29 15.45 -33.60
C ALA A 46 7.02 16.05 -34.21
N THR A 47 7.13 16.35 -35.50
CA THR A 47 6.15 16.06 -36.56
C THR A 47 4.66 16.32 -36.28
N ASN A 48 4.22 17.44 -36.86
CA ASN A 48 2.92 17.68 -37.48
C ASN A 48 2.02 16.45 -37.67
N SER A 49 0.81 16.52 -37.10
CA SER A 49 -0.37 15.80 -37.59
C SER A 49 -1.58 16.70 -37.38
N SER A 50 -2.08 17.23 -38.48
CA SER A 50 -3.21 18.14 -38.62
C SER A 50 -4.54 17.41 -38.44
N SER A 51 -5.42 17.96 -37.59
CA SER A 51 -6.89 17.88 -37.71
C SER A 51 -7.58 18.58 -36.52
N SER A 52 -7.53 19.92 -36.49
CA SER A 52 -8.45 20.71 -35.66
C SER A 52 -9.68 21.05 -36.48
N SER A 53 -10.72 20.22 -36.33
CA SER A 53 -12.07 20.53 -36.76
C SER A 53 -12.59 21.74 -36.00
N SER A 54 -12.88 22.79 -36.75
CA SER A 54 -13.62 23.97 -36.33
C SER A 54 -15.02 23.56 -35.86
N SER A 55 -15.34 23.88 -34.61
CA SER A 55 -16.74 23.97 -34.18
C SER A 55 -16.91 25.18 -33.28
N SER A 56 -17.34 26.26 -33.92
CA SER A 56 -17.88 27.46 -33.31
C SER A 56 -19.17 27.10 -32.56
N PHE A 57 -19.25 27.41 -31.26
CA PHE A 57 -20.54 27.45 -30.57
C PHE A 57 -20.67 28.72 -29.71
N PRO A 58 -21.86 29.34 -29.68
CA PRO A 58 -22.02 30.75 -29.39
C PRO A 58 -22.05 31.06 -27.89
N SER A 59 -21.64 32.30 -27.59
CA SER A 59 -21.95 33.01 -26.37
C SER A 59 -23.46 33.22 -26.25
N SER A 60 -24.04 32.82 -25.11
CA SER A 60 -25.12 33.49 -24.37
C SER A 60 -25.74 32.49 -23.41
N PHE A 61 -25.62 32.72 -22.10
CA PHE A 61 -26.70 32.55 -21.12
C PHE A 61 -26.22 33.12 -19.79
N SER A 62 -26.51 34.40 -19.56
CA SER A 62 -26.51 34.98 -18.23
C SER A 62 -27.83 34.58 -17.56
N SER A 63 -27.73 33.76 -16.52
CA SER A 63 -28.77 33.63 -15.49
C SER A 63 -28.05 33.46 -14.16
N PRO A 64 -28.27 34.32 -13.15
CA PRO A 64 -27.64 34.20 -11.85
C PRO A 64 -28.43 33.16 -11.06
N SER A 65 -28.31 31.89 -11.44
CA SER A 65 -28.81 30.79 -10.61
C SER A 65 -27.90 30.71 -9.40
N SER A 66 -28.40 31.23 -8.28
CA SER A 66 -27.96 31.01 -6.90
C SER A 66 -26.73 30.10 -6.85
N ALA A 67 -25.56 30.69 -6.63
CA ALA A 67 -24.30 29.98 -6.48
C ALA A 67 -24.35 29.13 -5.20
N GLY A 68 -25.15 28.08 -5.24
CA GLY A 68 -25.09 26.96 -4.35
C GLY A 68 -23.67 26.46 -4.43
N ARG A 69 -22.96 26.55 -3.31
CA ARG A 69 -21.59 26.09 -3.14
C ARG A 69 -21.46 24.75 -3.85
N HIS A 70 -20.80 24.75 -5.01
CA HIS A 70 -20.59 23.55 -5.80
C HIS A 70 -19.81 22.56 -4.94
N VAL A 71 -20.53 21.60 -4.35
CA VAL A 71 -19.92 20.53 -3.56
C VAL A 71 -19.01 19.80 -4.53
N ARG A 72 -17.69 19.95 -4.35
CA ARG A 72 -16.70 19.23 -5.15
C ARG A 72 -17.03 17.75 -5.04
N SER A 73 -17.50 17.18 -6.14
CA SER A 73 -17.77 15.75 -6.26
C SER A 73 -16.44 15.00 -6.25
N TYR A 74 -16.04 14.52 -5.08
CA TYR A 74 -14.90 13.64 -4.95
C TYR A 74 -15.39 12.20 -5.06
N ASN A 75 -15.24 11.58 -6.24
CA ASN A 75 -15.65 10.18 -6.48
C ASN A 75 -15.03 9.21 -5.47
N HIS A 76 -13.85 9.52 -4.94
CA HIS A 76 -13.17 8.69 -3.96
C HIS A 76 -13.73 8.81 -2.53
N LEU A 77 -14.58 9.79 -2.25
CA LEU A 77 -15.28 9.99 -0.97
C LEU A 77 -16.73 9.50 -1.03
N GLN A 78 -17.23 9.18 -2.21
CA GLN A 78 -18.60 8.70 -2.41
C GLN A 78 -18.71 7.21 -2.10
N GLY A 79 -19.88 6.81 -1.60
CA GLY A 79 -20.24 5.42 -1.32
C GLY A 79 -19.86 4.94 0.07
N ASP A 80 -20.78 4.17 0.64
CA ASP A 80 -20.60 3.41 1.89
C ASP A 80 -19.63 2.23 1.69
N VAL A 81 -19.73 1.59 0.52
CA VAL A 81 -18.85 0.52 0.07
C VAL A 81 -17.86 1.05 -0.98
N ARG A 82 -16.56 0.89 -0.71
CA ARG A 82 -15.48 1.46 -1.56
C ARG A 82 -14.51 0.38 -2.02
N LYS A 83 -14.38 0.21 -3.34
CA LYS A 83 -13.38 -0.70 -3.94
C LYS A 83 -12.04 0.02 -4.11
N ARG A 84 -10.99 -0.47 -3.44
CA ARG A 84 -9.65 0.15 -3.40
C ARG A 84 -8.55 -0.90 -3.32
N LYS A 85 -7.30 -0.46 -3.49
CA LYS A 85 -6.09 -1.22 -3.15
C LYS A 85 -5.43 -0.54 -1.95
N LEU A 86 -4.97 -1.32 -0.99
CA LEU A 86 -4.17 -0.81 0.13
C LEU A 86 -2.70 -0.94 -0.23
N TYR A 87 -2.02 0.21 -0.40
CA TYR A 87 -0.61 0.27 -0.73
C TYR A 87 0.20 0.64 0.51
N SER A 88 1.09 -0.25 0.91
CA SER A 88 1.98 -0.06 2.04
C SER A 88 3.07 0.95 1.70
N TYR A 89 3.57 1.66 2.72
CA TYR A 89 4.79 2.47 2.66
C TYR A 89 5.96 1.69 2.04
N ASN A 90 6.08 0.40 2.36
CA ASN A 90 7.12 -0.50 1.85
C ASN A 90 6.95 -0.88 0.37
N LYS A 91 6.05 -0.21 -0.36
CA LYS A 91 5.81 -0.38 -1.80
C LYS A 91 5.20 -1.74 -2.18
N TYR A 92 4.28 -2.24 -1.35
CA TYR A 92 3.51 -3.46 -1.60
C TYR A 92 2.01 -3.19 -1.56
N PHE A 93 1.26 -3.81 -2.48
CA PHE A 93 -0.19 -3.94 -2.36
C PHE A 93 -0.54 -5.09 -1.43
N LEU A 94 -1.42 -4.84 -0.46
CA LEU A 94 -1.98 -5.89 0.40
C LEU A 94 -2.80 -6.85 -0.46
N LYS A 95 -2.58 -8.16 -0.31
CA LYS A 95 -3.38 -9.22 -0.93
C LYS A 95 -3.80 -10.28 0.09
N ILE A 96 -4.98 -10.85 -0.12
CA ILE A 96 -5.49 -11.99 0.64
C ILE A 96 -5.70 -13.15 -0.31
N GLU A 97 -4.89 -14.19 -0.16
CA GLU A 97 -4.91 -15.37 -1.02
C GLU A 97 -6.12 -16.28 -0.74
N LYS A 98 -6.38 -17.25 -1.62
CA LYS A 98 -7.50 -18.21 -1.47
C LYS A 98 -7.38 -19.12 -0.24
N ASN A 99 -6.19 -19.25 0.32
CA ASN A 99 -5.90 -20.01 1.53
C ASN A 99 -6.08 -19.17 2.82
N GLY A 100 -6.56 -17.92 2.72
CA GLY A 100 -6.65 -16.99 3.86
C GLY A 100 -5.30 -16.40 4.30
N LYS A 101 -4.20 -16.65 3.57
CA LYS A 101 -2.91 -16.04 3.87
C LYS A 101 -2.90 -14.60 3.40
N VAL A 102 -2.51 -13.71 4.31
CA VAL A 102 -2.33 -12.28 4.04
C VAL A 102 -0.87 -12.01 3.73
N SER A 103 -0.60 -11.31 2.64
CA SER A 103 0.78 -10.98 2.20
C SER A 103 0.79 -9.73 1.31
N GLY A 104 1.99 -9.26 0.95
CA GLY A 104 2.17 -8.15 0.00
C GLY A 104 2.50 -8.63 -1.41
N THR A 105 2.15 -7.84 -2.42
CA THR A 105 2.60 -8.02 -3.80
C THR A 105 3.02 -6.70 -4.44
N LYS A 106 4.07 -6.71 -5.26
CA LYS A 106 4.46 -5.56 -6.09
C LYS A 106 3.71 -5.51 -7.42
N LYS A 107 2.99 -6.58 -7.78
CA LYS A 107 2.22 -6.65 -9.02
C LYS A 107 0.99 -5.74 -8.90
N GLU A 108 0.95 -4.70 -9.71
CA GLU A 108 -0.16 -3.76 -9.74
C GLU A 108 -1.48 -4.45 -10.08
N ASN A 109 -1.48 -5.36 -11.06
CA ASN A 109 -2.66 -6.05 -11.56
C ASN A 109 -2.94 -7.39 -10.85
N CYS A 110 -2.66 -7.48 -9.54
CA CYS A 110 -3.03 -8.66 -8.77
C CYS A 110 -4.54 -8.64 -8.45
N PRO A 111 -5.32 -9.67 -8.80
CA PRO A 111 -6.75 -9.68 -8.50
C PRO A 111 -7.04 -9.83 -7.00
N PHE A 112 -6.12 -10.43 -6.23
CA PHE A 112 -6.26 -10.61 -4.78
C PHE A 112 -6.00 -9.34 -3.96
N SER A 113 -5.47 -8.28 -4.59
CA SER A 113 -5.24 -6.98 -3.94
C SER A 113 -6.38 -5.98 -4.12
N ILE A 114 -7.45 -6.37 -4.81
CA ILE A 114 -8.67 -5.56 -4.90
C ILE A 114 -9.51 -5.83 -3.65
N LEU A 115 -9.65 -4.79 -2.84
CA LEU A 115 -10.30 -4.84 -1.54
C LEU A 115 -11.55 -3.97 -1.55
N GLU A 116 -12.58 -4.45 -0.89
CA GLU A 116 -13.80 -3.74 -0.57
C GLU A 116 -13.67 -3.23 0.87
N ILE A 117 -13.81 -1.92 1.05
CA ILE A 117 -13.76 -1.26 2.34
C ILE A 117 -15.16 -0.76 2.64
N THR A 118 -15.73 -1.20 3.75
CA THR A 118 -17.05 -0.77 4.23
C THR A 118 -16.91 -0.12 5.59
N SER A 119 -17.62 0.99 5.80
CA SER A 119 -17.71 1.59 7.13
C SER A 119 -18.66 0.74 7.96
N VAL A 120 -18.23 0.33 9.15
CA VAL A 120 -19.11 -0.36 10.12
C VAL A 120 -19.51 0.57 11.26
N GLU A 121 -18.62 1.49 11.61
CA GLU A 121 -18.83 2.55 12.60
C GLU A 121 -17.98 3.77 12.22
N ILE A 122 -18.17 4.90 12.89
CA ILE A 122 -17.35 6.10 12.70
C ILE A 122 -15.89 5.76 13.01
N GLY A 123 -15.04 5.81 11.99
CA GLY A 123 -13.61 5.50 12.12
C GLY A 123 -13.28 4.01 12.13
N VAL A 124 -14.27 3.11 11.99
CA VAL A 124 -14.07 1.66 11.95
C VAL A 124 -14.52 1.10 10.60
N VAL A 125 -13.65 0.30 9.99
CA VAL A 125 -13.90 -0.29 8.67
C VAL A 125 -13.72 -1.79 8.67
N ALA A 126 -14.53 -2.48 7.86
CA ALA A 126 -14.26 -3.85 7.45
C ALA A 126 -13.58 -3.85 6.08
N VAL A 127 -12.53 -4.65 5.93
CA VAL A 127 -11.77 -4.75 4.69
C VAL A 127 -11.88 -6.19 4.17
N LYS A 128 -12.53 -6.38 3.03
CA LYS A 128 -12.76 -7.68 2.41
C LYS A 128 -12.02 -7.80 1.09
N SER A 129 -11.37 -8.92 0.82
CA SER A 129 -10.86 -9.19 -0.53
C SER A 129 -12.00 -9.67 -1.43
N ILE A 130 -12.20 -9.00 -2.56
CA ILE A 130 -13.27 -9.36 -3.51
C ILE A 130 -13.00 -10.74 -4.11
N LYS A 131 -11.73 -11.06 -4.40
CA LYS A 131 -11.39 -12.28 -5.12
C LYS A 131 -11.45 -13.53 -4.26
N SER A 132 -11.03 -13.44 -3.00
CA SER A 132 -10.99 -14.58 -2.08
C SER A 132 -12.14 -14.61 -1.08
N ASN A 133 -12.96 -13.55 -1.04
CA ASN A 133 -14.09 -13.38 -0.12
C ASN A 133 -13.73 -13.39 1.38
N TYR A 134 -12.44 -13.32 1.73
CA TYR A 134 -12.00 -13.21 3.11
C TYR A 134 -11.98 -11.77 3.61
N TYR A 135 -12.33 -11.59 4.89
CA TYR A 135 -12.11 -10.36 5.63
C TYR A 135 -10.71 -10.34 6.22
N LEU A 136 -10.06 -9.17 6.18
CA LEU A 136 -8.80 -8.93 6.86
C LEU A 136 -9.04 -8.93 8.38
N ALA A 137 -8.43 -9.88 9.07
CA ALA A 137 -8.52 -10.03 10.51
C ALA A 137 -7.13 -10.12 11.14
N MET A 138 -7.04 -9.81 12.43
CA MET A 138 -5.82 -9.96 13.23
C MET A 138 -6.19 -10.67 14.53
N ASN A 139 -5.41 -11.68 14.89
CA ASN A 139 -5.65 -12.41 16.14
C ASN A 139 -5.00 -11.68 17.34
N LYS A 140 -5.29 -12.16 18.55
CA LYS A 140 -4.73 -11.61 19.81
C LYS A 140 -3.20 -11.66 19.90
N LYS A 141 -2.54 -12.46 19.05
CA LYS A 141 -1.06 -12.57 18.97
C LYS A 141 -0.46 -11.61 17.93
N GLY A 142 -1.28 -10.78 17.26
CA GLY A 142 -0.84 -9.86 16.21
C GLY A 142 -0.66 -10.51 14.83
N LYS A 143 -1.03 -11.78 14.65
CA LYS A 143 -0.96 -12.45 13.34
C LYS A 143 -2.16 -12.04 12.49
N VAL A 144 -1.88 -11.52 11.31
CA VAL A 144 -2.87 -11.13 10.31
C VAL A 144 -3.28 -12.34 9.46
N TYR A 145 -4.57 -12.48 9.18
CA TYR A 145 -5.14 -13.59 8.42
C TYR A 145 -6.45 -13.18 7.72
N GLY A 146 -6.91 -14.01 6.78
CA GLY A 146 -8.22 -13.90 6.14
C GLY A 146 -9.25 -14.77 6.86
N SER A 147 -10.41 -14.20 7.21
CA SER A 147 -11.53 -14.88 7.88
C SER A 147 -12.81 -14.89 7.06
#